data_AF-A0AAQ0KPM3-F1
#
_entry.id   AF-A0AAQ0KPM3-F1
#
_cell.length_a   1.000
_cell.length_b   1.000
_cell.length_c   1.000
_cell.angle_alpha   90.00
_cell.angle_beta   90.00
_cell.angle_gamma   90.00
#
_symmetry.space_group_name_H-M   'P 1'
#
loop_
_entity.id
_entity.type
_entity.pdbx_description
1 polymer ?
#
loop_
_entity_poly.entity_id
_entity_poly.type
_entity_poly.pdbx_seq_one_letter_code
_entity_poly.pdbx_strand_id
1 'polypeptide(L)'
;MTDYFRPIPSETGRWQLAGGWVRFSQCELLRRGEAPRVVDSAPDAVLAALTAPRAPLLGLSLDRPRIMGIVNATPDSFSDGGAYDGAEQARLLAAQGAEILDIGGESTRPGAREVPAAEEIARLAPAIVAGRGLAAISVDTRKAEVARAAIAAGAGLVNDVSGFDFDPAMAGTVAAAGVPVCLMHAQGIPETMQDNPSYGDVLLDVYDALAERIARAEAAGIPRDRIVIDPGIGFGKTQEHNLAILRRISVYHGLGCAVLLGVSRKRFIGGIGGAERPADRVPGTLAVTLYGIAQGIQIHRVHDVAETRQGLALWRAVTI
;
A
#
# COMPACT_ATOMS: atom_id res chain seq x y z
N MET A 1 0.40 19.78 21.66
CA MET A 1 0.32 18.30 21.61
C MET A 1 -0.62 17.97 20.47
N THR A 2 -0.21 17.14 19.51
CA THR A 2 -1.02 16.83 18.32
C THR A 2 -2.06 15.77 18.67
N ASP A 3 -3.32 16.02 18.31
CA ASP A 3 -4.44 15.08 18.49
C ASP A 3 -4.67 14.31 17.20
N TYR A 4 -4.75 12.98 17.29
CA TYR A 4 -5.06 12.10 16.15
C TYR A 4 -6.38 11.40 16.41
N PHE A 5 -7.19 11.26 15.38
CA PHE A 5 -8.51 10.67 15.48
C PHE A 5 -8.59 9.46 14.56
N ARG A 6 -8.75 8.29 15.16
CA ARG A 6 -8.98 7.06 14.44
C ARG A 6 -10.49 6.78 14.41
N PRO A 7 -11.15 6.71 13.24
CA PRO A 7 -12.54 6.27 13.18
C PRO A 7 -12.64 4.81 13.65
N ILE A 8 -13.63 4.54 14.51
CA ILE A 8 -13.93 3.19 15.01
C ILE A 8 -15.04 2.60 14.12
N PRO A 9 -14.74 1.57 13.30
CA PRO A 9 -15.75 0.95 12.44
C PRO A 9 -16.97 0.46 13.23
N SER A 10 -18.15 0.69 12.67
CA SER A 10 -19.45 0.32 13.23
C SER A 10 -20.43 0.04 12.10
N GLU A 11 -21.23 -1.02 12.22
CA GLU A 11 -22.23 -1.40 11.21
C GLU A 11 -23.29 -0.30 10.99
N THR A 12 -23.69 0.38 12.06
CA THR A 12 -24.74 1.40 12.04
C THR A 12 -24.19 2.81 12.25
N GLY A 13 -22.95 3.06 11.80
CA GLY A 13 -22.28 4.35 12.00
C GLY A 13 -23.01 5.54 11.36
N ARG A 14 -22.89 6.75 11.93
CA ARG A 14 -23.47 7.98 11.39
C ARG A 14 -22.80 8.40 10.09
N TRP A 15 -21.47 8.31 10.05
CA TRP A 15 -20.65 8.75 8.93
C TRP A 15 -20.15 7.58 8.10
N GLN A 16 -19.99 7.80 6.80
CA GLN A 16 -19.37 6.86 5.89
C GLN A 16 -17.89 7.20 5.78
N LEU A 17 -17.02 6.22 6.04
CA LEU A 17 -15.57 6.38 5.98
C LEU A 17 -15.13 6.42 4.51
N ALA A 18 -14.51 7.53 4.13
CA ALA A 18 -13.88 7.76 2.84
C ALA A 18 -14.79 7.50 1.61
N GLY A 19 -16.11 7.67 1.77
CA GLY A 19 -17.12 7.32 0.77
C GLY A 19 -17.23 5.82 0.45
N GLY A 20 -16.60 4.95 1.24
CA GLY A 20 -16.54 3.50 1.03
C GLY A 20 -17.59 2.72 1.83
N TRP A 21 -17.31 1.46 2.13
CA TRP A 21 -18.27 0.53 2.74
C TRP A 21 -18.29 0.54 4.28
N VAL A 22 -17.32 1.19 4.92
CA VAL A 22 -17.23 1.25 6.38
C VAL A 22 -17.98 2.47 6.91
N ARG A 23 -18.72 2.30 8.00
CA ARG A 23 -19.35 3.40 8.73
C ARG A 23 -18.72 3.56 10.12
N PHE A 24 -18.84 4.74 10.72
CA PHE A 24 -18.42 5.01 12.09
C PHE A 24 -19.28 6.10 12.74
N SER A 25 -19.37 6.09 14.07
CA SER A 25 -20.00 7.17 14.88
C SER A 25 -19.08 7.71 15.98
N GLN A 26 -17.96 7.03 16.23
CA GLN A 26 -17.02 7.37 17.29
C GLN A 26 -15.61 7.31 16.75
N CYS A 27 -14.74 8.08 17.36
CA CYS A 27 -13.31 8.06 17.10
C CYS A 27 -12.56 7.66 18.37
N GLU A 28 -11.44 6.99 18.20
CA GLU A 28 -10.41 6.86 19.23
C GLU A 28 -9.49 8.09 19.11
N LEU A 29 -9.49 8.96 20.12
CA LEU A 29 -8.56 10.07 20.28
C LEU A 29 -7.23 9.53 20.82
N LEU A 30 -6.18 9.75 20.05
CA LEU A 30 -4.82 9.30 20.34
C LEU A 30 -3.92 10.50 20.59
N ARG A 31 -3.07 10.38 21.61
CA ARG A 31 -2.01 11.34 21.94
C ARG A 31 -0.78 10.58 22.39
N ARG A 32 0.39 11.07 22.01
CA ARG A 32 1.68 10.46 22.38
C ARG A 32 1.81 10.42 23.90
N GLY A 33 2.07 9.24 24.45
CA GLY A 33 2.24 9.04 25.89
C GLY A 33 0.96 9.04 26.73
N GLU A 34 -0.23 9.13 26.11
CA GLU A 34 -1.51 9.03 26.82
C GLU A 34 -2.27 7.77 26.41
N ALA A 35 -3.12 7.27 27.32
CA ALA A 35 -4.05 6.20 26.98
C ALA A 35 -5.11 6.71 25.97
N PRO A 36 -5.45 5.90 24.94
CA PRO A 36 -6.51 6.23 24.00
C PRO A 36 -7.86 6.49 24.68
N ARG A 37 -8.64 7.43 24.15
CA ARG A 37 -9.99 7.73 24.66
C ARG A 37 -11.01 7.70 23.52
N VAL A 38 -12.17 7.09 23.76
CA VAL A 38 -13.27 7.12 22.79
C VAL A 38 -13.99 8.46 22.90
N VAL A 39 -14.26 9.08 21.75
CA VAL A 39 -14.97 10.36 21.62
C VAL A 39 -16.05 10.25 20.55
N ASP A 40 -17.16 10.98 20.71
CA ASP A 40 -18.30 10.93 19.79
C ASP A 40 -18.17 11.89 18.59
N SER A 41 -17.09 12.67 18.54
CA SER A 41 -16.81 13.61 17.45
C SER A 41 -15.31 13.88 17.30
N ALA A 42 -14.92 14.36 16.12
CA ALA A 42 -13.62 14.93 15.84
C ALA A 42 -13.81 16.36 15.27
N PRO A 43 -12.77 17.21 15.22
CA PRO A 43 -12.84 18.52 14.57
C PRO A 43 -13.34 18.41 13.12
N ASP A 44 -14.05 19.43 12.63
CA ASP A 44 -14.71 19.41 11.31
C ASP A 44 -13.74 19.08 10.17
N ALA A 45 -12.53 19.62 10.19
CA ALA A 45 -11.50 19.33 9.19
C ALA A 45 -11.10 17.84 9.18
N VAL A 46 -11.04 17.22 10.37
CA VAL A 46 -10.74 15.79 10.50
C VAL A 46 -11.92 14.95 10.02
N LEU A 47 -13.16 15.30 10.39
CA LEU A 47 -14.35 14.62 9.87
C LEU A 47 -14.44 14.75 8.35
N ALA A 48 -14.12 15.91 7.77
CA ALA A 48 -14.07 16.10 6.33
C ALA A 48 -13.04 15.17 5.67
N ALA A 49 -11.81 15.11 6.20
CA ALA A 49 -10.77 14.20 5.68
C ALA A 49 -11.16 12.71 5.80
N LEU A 50 -11.79 12.33 6.92
CA LEU A 50 -12.29 10.98 7.16
C LEU A 50 -13.47 10.60 6.25
N THR A 51 -14.34 11.54 5.90
CA THR A 51 -15.61 11.22 5.20
C THR A 51 -15.59 11.53 3.71
N ALA A 52 -14.65 12.37 3.23
CA ALA A 52 -14.52 12.70 1.82
C ALA A 52 -14.31 11.43 0.96
N PRO A 53 -15.15 11.18 -0.06
CA PRO A 53 -14.96 10.08 -0.98
C PRO A 53 -13.57 10.10 -1.61
N ARG A 54 -12.90 8.95 -1.70
CA ARG A 54 -11.63 8.87 -2.43
C ARG A 54 -11.89 8.90 -3.93
N ALA A 55 -11.15 9.75 -4.64
CA ALA A 55 -11.26 9.86 -6.08
C ALA A 55 -10.91 8.52 -6.77
N PRO A 56 -11.48 8.24 -7.95
CA PRO A 56 -11.10 7.07 -8.72
C PRO A 56 -9.60 7.05 -9.02
N LEU A 57 -8.97 5.90 -8.82
CA LEU A 57 -7.56 5.68 -9.11
C LEU A 57 -7.47 4.77 -10.35
N LEU A 58 -6.74 5.20 -11.39
CA LEU A 58 -6.58 4.41 -12.63
C LEU A 58 -7.92 4.02 -13.29
N GLY A 59 -8.95 4.88 -13.16
CA GLY A 59 -10.30 4.59 -13.64
C GLY A 59 -11.12 3.65 -12.74
N LEU A 60 -10.57 3.19 -11.62
CA LEU A 60 -11.23 2.33 -10.64
C LEU A 60 -11.82 3.18 -9.51
N SER A 61 -13.12 3.09 -9.26
CA SER A 61 -13.74 3.69 -8.07
C SER A 61 -13.11 3.13 -6.78
N LEU A 62 -12.95 3.94 -5.75
CA LEU A 62 -12.41 3.50 -4.45
C LEU A 62 -13.50 3.33 -3.38
N ASP A 63 -14.74 3.12 -3.82
CA ASP A 63 -15.93 2.81 -3.00
C ASP A 63 -16.03 1.32 -2.60
N ARG A 64 -15.09 0.49 -3.05
CA ARG A 64 -14.96 -0.94 -2.74
C ARG A 64 -13.47 -1.35 -2.71
N PRO A 65 -13.12 -2.46 -2.01
CA PRO A 65 -11.74 -2.94 -1.98
C PRO A 65 -11.21 -3.29 -3.38
N ARG A 66 -9.96 -2.92 -3.65
CA ARG A 66 -9.24 -3.19 -4.90
C ARG A 66 -8.09 -4.15 -4.67
N ILE A 67 -7.92 -5.09 -5.59
CA ILE A 67 -6.85 -6.07 -5.55
C ILE A 67 -5.73 -5.61 -6.49
N MET A 68 -4.55 -5.39 -5.90
CA MET A 68 -3.31 -5.12 -6.59
C MET A 68 -2.43 -6.38 -6.57
N GLY A 69 -2.20 -6.99 -7.72
CA GLY A 69 -1.38 -8.19 -7.86
C GLY A 69 0.11 -7.84 -8.00
N ILE A 70 0.97 -8.52 -7.23
CA ILE A 70 2.43 -8.29 -7.24
C ILE A 70 3.09 -9.06 -8.39
N VAL A 71 3.68 -8.32 -9.33
CA VAL A 71 4.50 -8.88 -10.41
C VAL A 71 5.97 -8.62 -10.13
N ASN A 72 6.74 -9.66 -9.77
CA ASN A 72 8.16 -9.51 -9.44
C ASN A 72 9.03 -9.82 -10.66
N ALA A 73 9.31 -8.85 -11.52
CA ALA A 73 10.16 -9.04 -12.69
C ALA A 73 11.66 -9.14 -12.34
N THR A 74 12.03 -9.89 -11.31
CA THR A 74 13.41 -10.16 -10.91
C THR A 74 13.78 -11.61 -11.21
N PRO A 75 15.01 -11.88 -11.72
CA PRO A 75 15.49 -13.25 -11.94
C PRO A 75 15.50 -14.11 -10.67
N ASP A 76 15.67 -13.47 -9.51
CA ASP A 76 15.84 -14.14 -8.20
C ASP A 76 14.51 -14.43 -7.46
N SER A 77 13.35 -14.23 -8.12
CA SER A 77 12.05 -14.42 -7.48
C SER A 77 11.61 -15.90 -7.44
N PHE A 78 12.12 -16.62 -6.43
CA PHE A 78 11.74 -17.97 -5.95
C PHE A 78 12.31 -19.21 -6.66
N SER A 79 13.27 -19.83 -5.95
CA SER A 79 13.49 -21.27 -5.61
C SER A 79 13.22 -22.45 -6.55
N ASP A 80 12.70 -22.31 -7.77
CA ASP A 80 12.34 -23.49 -8.59
C ASP A 80 13.14 -23.64 -9.89
N GLY A 81 14.30 -22.98 -10.03
CA GLY A 81 15.28 -23.28 -11.09
C GLY A 81 14.80 -23.04 -12.54
N GLY A 82 13.61 -22.45 -12.74
CA GLY A 82 13.07 -22.03 -14.02
C GLY A 82 13.35 -20.54 -14.30
N ALA A 83 13.48 -20.16 -15.57
CA ALA A 83 13.52 -18.77 -15.98
C ALA A 83 12.17 -18.12 -15.66
N TYR A 84 12.15 -17.20 -14.69
CA TYR A 84 10.94 -16.48 -14.31
C TYR A 84 10.54 -15.49 -15.42
N ASP A 85 9.30 -15.60 -15.91
CA ASP A 85 8.74 -14.68 -16.91
C ASP A 85 7.70 -13.73 -16.29
N GLY A 86 8.10 -12.49 -16.06
CA GLY A 86 7.19 -11.44 -15.54
C GLY A 86 6.01 -11.16 -16.47
N ALA A 87 6.12 -11.41 -17.78
CA ALA A 87 5.02 -11.26 -18.73
C ALA A 87 3.96 -12.35 -18.61
N GLU A 88 4.37 -13.59 -18.35
CA GLU A 88 3.45 -14.69 -18.02
C GLU A 88 2.74 -14.41 -16.70
N GLN A 89 3.49 -14.00 -15.67
CA GLN A 89 2.92 -13.72 -14.36
C GLN A 89 1.90 -12.55 -14.40
N ALA A 90 2.21 -11.47 -15.13
CA ALA A 90 1.28 -10.35 -15.32
C ALA A 90 -0.05 -10.81 -15.93
N ARG A 91 0.00 -11.63 -16.99
CA ARG A 91 -1.20 -12.20 -17.64
C ARG A 91 -1.97 -13.11 -16.69
N LEU A 92 -1.26 -13.95 -15.93
CA LEU A 92 -1.86 -14.85 -14.95
C LEU A 92 -2.62 -14.08 -13.87
N LEU A 93 -1.99 -13.10 -13.22
CA LEU A 93 -2.62 -12.33 -12.15
C LEU A 93 -3.81 -11.51 -12.65
N ALA A 94 -3.74 -10.96 -13.87
CA ALA A 94 -4.89 -10.31 -14.49
C ALA A 94 -6.05 -11.30 -14.71
N ALA A 95 -5.77 -12.50 -15.23
CA ALA A 95 -6.79 -13.55 -15.41
C ALA A 95 -7.39 -14.04 -14.08
N GLN A 96 -6.62 -13.99 -12.98
CA GLN A 96 -7.11 -14.29 -11.63
C GLN A 96 -8.00 -13.19 -11.05
N GLY A 97 -8.00 -11.99 -11.65
CA GLY A 97 -8.86 -10.85 -11.29
C GLY A 97 -8.14 -9.74 -10.55
N ALA A 98 -6.82 -9.58 -10.73
CA ALA A 98 -6.13 -8.37 -10.29
C ALA A 98 -6.63 -7.17 -11.12
N GLU A 99 -7.04 -6.09 -10.44
CA GLU A 99 -7.49 -4.87 -11.10
C GLU A 99 -6.32 -3.91 -11.36
N ILE A 100 -5.27 -4.03 -10.54
CA ILE A 100 -3.99 -3.34 -10.70
C ILE A 100 -2.88 -4.39 -10.68
N LEU A 101 -1.95 -4.31 -11.62
CA LEU A 101 -0.69 -5.08 -11.61
C LEU A 101 0.43 -4.16 -11.14
N ASP A 102 1.11 -4.51 -10.07
CA ASP A 102 2.23 -3.75 -9.53
C ASP A 102 3.54 -4.44 -9.89
N ILE A 103 4.26 -3.86 -10.85
CA ILE A 103 5.38 -4.49 -11.54
C ILE A 103 6.68 -3.89 -11.00
N GLY A 104 7.50 -4.71 -10.35
CA GLY A 104 8.80 -4.33 -9.79
C GLY A 104 9.95 -5.08 -10.45
N GLY A 105 10.97 -4.35 -10.93
CA GLY A 105 12.18 -4.90 -11.57
C GLY A 105 13.36 -5.04 -10.59
N GLU A 106 13.20 -4.52 -9.38
CA GLU A 106 14.18 -4.53 -8.31
C GLU A 106 13.55 -5.12 -7.02
N SER A 107 14.29 -6.00 -6.34
CA SER A 107 13.83 -6.53 -5.05
C SER A 107 14.04 -5.48 -3.96
N THR A 108 12.98 -5.14 -3.24
CA THR A 108 13.01 -4.25 -2.07
C THR A 108 13.02 -5.02 -0.75
N ARG A 109 13.33 -6.32 -0.80
CA ARG A 109 13.45 -7.19 0.38
C ARG A 109 14.70 -6.82 1.20
N PRO A 110 14.69 -7.10 2.51
CA PRO A 110 15.89 -6.93 3.33
C PRO A 110 17.12 -7.60 2.74
N GLY A 111 18.21 -6.85 2.61
CA GLY A 111 19.49 -7.32 2.08
C GLY A 111 19.59 -7.45 0.55
N ALA A 112 18.57 -7.01 -0.20
CA ALA A 112 18.67 -6.92 -1.66
C ALA A 112 19.67 -5.84 -2.10
N ARG A 113 20.32 -6.04 -3.26
CA ARG A 113 21.23 -5.04 -3.85
C ARG A 113 20.49 -4.20 -4.89
N GLU A 114 20.86 -2.94 -4.96
CA GLU A 114 20.40 -2.04 -6.02
C GLU A 114 20.82 -2.54 -7.41
N VAL A 115 19.93 -2.37 -8.38
CA VAL A 115 20.12 -2.72 -9.79
C VAL A 115 20.24 -1.44 -10.63
N PRO A 116 21.16 -1.35 -11.61
CA PRO A 116 21.24 -0.18 -12.49
C PRO A 116 19.91 0.11 -13.21
N ALA A 117 19.57 1.39 -13.41
CA ALA A 117 18.29 1.81 -13.98
C ALA A 117 18.00 1.15 -15.34
N ALA A 118 18.99 1.08 -16.24
CA ALA A 118 18.84 0.44 -17.55
C ALA A 118 18.45 -1.05 -17.45
N GLU A 119 18.99 -1.76 -16.46
CA GLU A 119 18.68 -3.16 -16.23
C GLU A 119 17.27 -3.31 -15.61
N GLU A 120 16.90 -2.46 -14.64
CA GLU A 120 15.55 -2.43 -14.08
C GLU A 120 14.50 -2.15 -15.16
N ILE A 121 14.75 -1.21 -16.07
CA ILE A 121 13.88 -0.91 -17.22
C ILE A 121 13.73 -2.13 -18.13
N ALA A 122 14.83 -2.80 -18.47
CA ALA A 122 14.80 -3.99 -19.32
C ALA A 122 13.99 -5.13 -18.70
N ARG A 123 14.06 -5.28 -17.37
CA ARG A 123 13.28 -6.26 -16.61
C ARG A 123 11.78 -5.94 -16.59
N LEU A 124 11.42 -4.66 -16.43
CA LEU A 124 10.03 -4.22 -16.33
C LEU A 124 9.27 -4.28 -17.66
N ALA A 125 9.95 -3.94 -18.77
CA ALA A 125 9.29 -3.70 -20.06
C ALA A 125 8.41 -4.87 -20.56
N PRO A 126 8.85 -6.15 -20.53
CA PRO A 126 8.02 -7.27 -20.99
C PRO A 126 6.73 -7.43 -20.19
N ALA A 127 6.81 -7.29 -18.86
CA ALA A 127 5.66 -7.41 -17.97
C ALA A 127 4.66 -6.26 -18.16
N ILE A 128 5.15 -5.02 -18.32
CA ILE A 128 4.29 -3.86 -18.62
C ILE A 128 3.55 -4.10 -19.93
N VAL A 129 4.25 -4.47 -21.00
CA VAL A 129 3.63 -4.73 -22.31
C VAL A 129 2.58 -5.84 -22.22
N ALA A 130 2.87 -6.92 -21.50
CA ALA A 130 1.94 -8.05 -21.37
C ALA A 130 0.72 -7.75 -20.51
N GLY A 131 0.83 -6.86 -19.51
CA GLY A 131 -0.27 -6.44 -18.66
C GLY A 131 -1.19 -5.39 -19.28
N ARG A 132 -0.72 -4.67 -20.32
CA ARG A 132 -1.48 -3.57 -20.93
C ARG A 132 -2.82 -4.06 -21.50
N GLY A 133 -3.89 -3.34 -21.16
CA GLY A 133 -5.24 -3.67 -21.60
C GLY A 133 -5.90 -4.83 -20.83
N LEU A 134 -5.14 -5.54 -19.99
CA LEU A 134 -5.69 -6.59 -19.12
C LEU A 134 -6.06 -6.05 -17.73
N ALA A 135 -5.24 -5.15 -17.19
CA ALA A 135 -5.43 -4.49 -15.91
C ALA A 135 -4.75 -3.11 -15.91
N ALA A 136 -5.02 -2.28 -14.89
CA ALA A 136 -4.25 -1.07 -14.70
C ALA A 136 -2.82 -1.41 -14.24
N ILE A 137 -1.84 -0.59 -14.61
CA ILE A 137 -0.43 -0.87 -14.34
C ILE A 137 0.12 0.14 -13.35
N SER A 138 0.71 -0.38 -12.28
CA SER A 138 1.57 0.32 -11.33
C SER A 138 3.01 -0.15 -11.54
N VAL A 139 3.96 0.78 -11.46
CA VAL A 139 5.40 0.45 -11.44
C VAL A 139 5.95 0.62 -10.03
N ASP A 140 6.52 -0.44 -9.47
CA ASP A 140 7.20 -0.43 -8.16
C ASP A 140 8.67 -0.06 -8.39
N THR A 141 9.00 1.22 -8.23
CA THR A 141 10.35 1.73 -8.42
C THR A 141 10.63 2.97 -7.58
N ARG A 142 11.89 3.14 -7.19
CA ARG A 142 12.41 4.29 -6.46
C ARG A 142 13.19 5.27 -7.34
N LYS A 143 13.39 4.95 -8.63
CA LYS A 143 14.26 5.68 -9.56
C LYS A 143 13.43 6.46 -10.58
N ALA A 144 13.64 7.77 -10.68
CA ALA A 144 12.86 8.65 -11.55
C ALA A 144 13.01 8.30 -13.03
N GLU A 145 14.21 7.87 -13.45
CA GLU A 145 14.47 7.40 -14.82
C GLU A 145 13.63 6.17 -15.17
N VAL A 146 13.57 5.19 -14.25
CA VAL A 146 12.80 3.97 -14.41
C VAL A 146 11.30 4.28 -14.45
N ALA A 147 10.81 5.14 -13.54
CA ALA A 147 9.43 5.60 -13.53
C ALA A 147 9.05 6.24 -14.87
N ARG A 148 9.90 7.12 -15.41
CA ARG A 148 9.68 7.78 -16.72
C ARG A 148 9.55 6.78 -17.86
N ALA A 149 10.45 5.79 -17.92
CA ALA A 149 10.42 4.75 -18.94
C ALA A 149 9.18 3.86 -18.80
N ALA A 150 8.81 3.48 -17.58
CA ALA A 150 7.62 2.67 -17.30
C ALA A 150 6.31 3.40 -17.66
N ILE A 151 6.22 4.71 -17.35
CA ILE A 151 5.08 5.55 -17.73
C ILE A 151 4.96 5.63 -19.26
N ALA A 152 6.07 5.88 -19.96
CA ALA A 152 6.08 5.86 -21.43
C ALA A 152 5.67 4.50 -22.01
N ALA A 153 6.00 3.41 -21.31
CA ALA A 153 5.60 2.06 -21.67
C ALA A 153 4.14 1.73 -21.29
N GLY A 154 3.44 2.55 -20.51
CA GLY A 154 2.01 2.41 -20.19
C GLY A 154 1.67 2.23 -18.71
N ALA A 155 2.62 2.38 -17.78
CA ALA A 155 2.31 2.46 -16.36
C ALA A 155 1.52 3.73 -16.04
N GLY A 156 0.42 3.58 -15.30
CA GLY A 156 -0.46 4.68 -14.92
C GLY A 156 -0.30 5.15 -13.47
N LEU A 157 0.46 4.41 -12.64
CA LEU A 157 0.74 4.71 -11.23
C LEU A 157 2.21 4.43 -10.95
N VAL A 158 2.85 5.31 -10.18
CA VAL A 158 4.19 5.04 -9.60
C VAL A 158 4.01 4.63 -8.15
N ASN A 159 4.49 3.45 -7.79
CA ASN A 159 4.56 2.99 -6.40
C ASN A 159 6.01 3.16 -5.90
N ASP A 160 6.25 4.23 -5.15
CA ASP A 160 7.58 4.56 -4.63
C ASP A 160 7.66 4.17 -3.15
N VAL A 161 8.29 3.03 -2.91
CA VAL A 161 8.52 2.51 -1.54
C VAL A 161 9.46 3.38 -0.70
N SER A 162 10.21 4.30 -1.30
CA SER A 162 11.01 5.29 -0.57
C SER A 162 10.20 6.53 -0.18
N GLY A 163 9.04 6.75 -0.80
CA GLY A 163 8.23 7.94 -0.57
C GLY A 163 8.98 9.24 -0.89
N PHE A 164 9.67 9.27 -2.04
CA PHE A 164 10.55 10.35 -2.53
C PHE A 164 11.88 10.54 -1.79
N ASP A 165 12.29 9.62 -0.92
CA ASP A 165 13.55 9.75 -0.19
C ASP A 165 14.76 9.23 -0.98
N PHE A 166 14.55 8.40 -2.01
CA PHE A 166 15.64 7.80 -2.79
C PHE A 166 16.13 8.69 -3.94
N ASP A 167 15.23 9.10 -4.84
CA ASP A 167 15.56 9.92 -6.00
C ASP A 167 14.87 11.29 -5.92
N PRO A 168 15.61 12.40 -5.76
CA PRO A 168 15.03 13.74 -5.64
C PRO A 168 14.27 14.20 -6.90
N ALA A 169 14.52 13.59 -8.07
CA ALA A 169 13.79 13.90 -9.31
C ALA A 169 12.45 13.15 -9.41
N MET A 170 12.15 12.21 -8.51
CA MET A 170 10.94 11.38 -8.58
C MET A 170 9.67 12.22 -8.51
N ALA A 171 9.55 13.12 -7.52
CA ALA A 171 8.36 13.95 -7.32
C ALA A 171 8.06 14.82 -8.57
N GLY A 172 9.07 15.47 -9.13
CA GLY A 172 8.93 16.26 -10.35
C GLY A 172 8.58 15.41 -11.58
N THR A 173 9.12 14.19 -11.66
CA THR A 173 8.82 13.25 -12.76
C THR A 173 7.36 12.80 -12.74
N VAL A 174 6.85 12.42 -11.56
CA VAL A 174 5.44 12.05 -11.37
C VAL A 174 4.52 13.25 -11.67
N ALA A 175 4.84 14.43 -11.14
CA ALA A 175 4.05 15.63 -11.35
C ALA A 175 3.95 16.01 -12.84
N ALA A 176 5.09 16.01 -13.54
CA ALA A 176 5.14 16.32 -14.97
C ALA A 176 4.36 15.30 -15.83
N ALA A 177 4.39 14.03 -15.44
CA ALA A 177 3.63 12.98 -16.11
C ALA A 177 2.12 13.02 -15.80
N GLY A 178 1.72 13.69 -14.72
CA GLY A 178 0.32 13.76 -14.30
C GLY A 178 -0.26 12.41 -13.87
N VAL A 179 0.57 11.45 -13.46
CA VAL A 179 0.14 10.14 -12.97
C VAL A 179 0.00 10.15 -11.44
N PRO A 180 -0.90 9.33 -10.86
CA PRO A 180 -0.91 9.06 -9.43
C PRO A 180 0.40 8.48 -8.88
N VAL A 181 0.58 8.62 -7.57
CA VAL A 181 1.72 8.04 -6.82
C VAL A 181 1.28 7.39 -5.53
N CYS A 182 1.89 6.24 -5.20
CA CYS A 182 1.82 5.63 -3.88
C CYS A 182 3.10 5.93 -3.11
N LEU A 183 2.96 6.56 -1.94
CA LEU A 183 4.05 6.95 -1.06
C LEU A 183 4.04 6.05 0.17
N MET A 184 5.08 5.23 0.31
CA MET A 184 5.21 4.34 1.46
C MET A 184 6.07 4.96 2.56
N HIS A 185 5.81 4.58 3.81
CA HIS A 185 6.74 4.81 4.89
C HIS A 185 7.66 3.60 5.15
N ALA A 186 8.95 3.83 4.96
CA ALA A 186 10.04 2.98 5.42
C ALA A 186 10.98 3.77 6.35
N GLN A 187 11.57 3.10 7.34
CA GLN A 187 12.68 3.62 8.13
C GLN A 187 13.96 2.89 7.72
N GLY A 188 15.02 3.63 7.40
CA GLY A 188 16.26 3.07 6.85
C GLY A 188 16.13 2.64 5.39
N ILE A 189 17.21 2.09 4.85
CA ILE A 189 17.27 1.52 3.49
C ILE A 189 17.02 0.00 3.55
N PRO A 190 16.52 -0.66 2.49
CA PRO A 190 16.21 -2.10 2.51
C PRO A 190 17.34 -2.97 3.08
N GLU A 191 18.59 -2.60 2.84
CA GLU A 191 19.80 -3.28 3.30
C GLU A 191 19.91 -3.32 4.84
N THR A 192 19.53 -2.24 5.53
CA THR A 192 19.75 -2.06 6.99
C THR A 192 18.50 -1.76 7.79
N MET A 193 17.33 -1.65 7.16
CA MET A 193 16.09 -1.19 7.83
C MET A 193 15.66 -2.07 9.01
N GLN A 194 16.09 -3.34 9.05
CA GLN A 194 15.75 -4.26 10.14
C GLN A 194 16.75 -4.23 11.31
N ASP A 195 17.85 -3.50 11.17
CA ASP A 195 18.91 -3.41 12.18
C ASP A 195 18.49 -2.40 13.25
N ASN A 196 17.58 -2.80 14.13
CA ASN A 196 17.09 -2.05 15.29
C ASN A 196 16.24 -0.79 14.96
N PRO A 197 15.10 -0.93 14.27
CA PRO A 197 14.19 0.20 14.06
C PRO A 197 13.58 0.67 15.39
N SER A 198 13.69 1.97 15.66
CA SER A 198 13.18 2.61 16.87
C SER A 198 12.17 3.69 16.52
N TYR A 199 11.03 3.66 17.22
CA TYR A 199 9.94 4.64 17.15
C TYR A 199 9.55 5.05 18.56
N GLY A 200 9.14 6.31 18.74
CA GLY A 200 8.55 6.76 20.00
C GLY A 200 7.10 6.27 20.14
N ASP A 201 6.32 6.44 19.06
CA ASP A 201 5.01 5.82 18.89
C ASP A 201 4.87 5.50 17.40
N VAL A 202 5.10 4.24 17.02
CA VAL A 202 5.19 3.86 15.61
C VAL A 202 3.95 4.23 14.80
N LEU A 203 2.74 4.17 15.39
CA LEU A 203 1.53 4.50 14.66
C LEU A 203 1.52 5.98 14.26
N LEU A 204 1.84 6.85 15.22
CA LEU A 204 1.81 8.30 15.07
C LEU A 204 3.05 8.82 14.34
N ASP A 205 4.23 8.21 14.53
CA ASP A 205 5.45 8.51 13.79
C ASP A 205 5.29 8.22 12.29
N VAL A 206 4.67 7.09 11.94
CA VAL A 206 4.33 6.78 10.54
C VAL A 206 3.31 7.78 10.00
N TYR A 207 2.34 8.21 10.81
CA TYR A 207 1.32 9.17 10.40
C TYR A 207 1.95 10.51 10.03
N ASP A 208 2.82 11.03 10.90
CA ASP A 208 3.51 12.30 10.69
C ASP A 208 4.43 12.23 9.47
N ALA A 209 5.22 11.15 9.32
CA ALA A 209 6.09 10.96 8.17
C ALA A 209 5.31 10.86 6.84
N LEU A 210 4.14 10.23 6.83
CA LEU A 210 3.28 10.21 5.64
C LEU A 210 2.66 11.59 5.37
N ALA A 211 2.29 12.35 6.40
CA ALA A 211 1.81 13.73 6.24
C ALA A 211 2.86 14.63 5.58
N GLU A 212 4.12 14.51 6.00
CA GLU A 212 5.25 15.23 5.39
C GLU A 212 5.47 14.85 3.93
N ARG A 213 5.38 13.55 3.60
CA ARG A 213 5.48 13.07 2.21
C ARG A 213 4.34 13.58 1.33
N ILE A 214 3.11 13.62 1.86
CA ILE A 214 1.96 14.23 1.17
C ILE A 214 2.24 15.71 0.89
N ALA A 215 2.72 16.46 1.88
CA ALA A 215 3.04 17.87 1.70
C ALA A 215 4.13 18.09 0.63
N ARG A 216 5.15 17.23 0.57
CA ARG A 216 6.18 17.26 -0.48
C ARG A 216 5.60 16.99 -1.87
N ALA A 217 4.67 16.04 -1.98
CA ALA A 217 3.98 15.73 -3.23
C ALA A 217 3.11 16.92 -3.71
N GLU A 218 2.34 17.52 -2.80
CA GLU A 218 1.51 18.71 -3.09
C GLU A 218 2.37 19.90 -3.50
N ALA A 219 3.51 20.13 -2.84
CA ALA A 219 4.46 21.16 -3.21
C ALA A 219 5.10 20.94 -4.59
N ALA A 220 5.24 19.68 -5.03
CA ALA A 220 5.67 19.34 -6.38
C ALA A 220 4.55 19.45 -7.44
N GLY A 221 3.31 19.76 -7.03
CA GLY A 221 2.15 19.91 -7.92
C GLY A 221 1.32 18.64 -8.09
N ILE A 222 1.52 17.61 -7.27
CA ILE A 222 0.71 16.39 -7.28
C ILE A 222 -0.52 16.62 -6.38
N PRO A 223 -1.75 16.65 -6.93
CA PRO A 223 -2.93 16.88 -6.11
C PRO A 223 -3.20 15.69 -5.18
N ARG A 224 -3.77 15.96 -4.00
CA ARG A 224 -4.01 14.96 -2.95
C ARG A 224 -4.84 13.76 -3.41
N ASP A 225 -5.79 13.99 -4.32
CA ASP A 225 -6.64 12.95 -4.90
C ASP A 225 -5.89 11.95 -5.81
N ARG A 226 -4.63 12.25 -6.16
CA ARG A 226 -3.69 11.38 -6.87
C ARG A 226 -2.64 10.74 -5.98
N ILE A 227 -2.73 10.93 -4.66
CA ILE A 227 -1.79 10.35 -3.69
C ILE A 227 -2.45 9.16 -3.00
N VAL A 228 -1.75 8.03 -3.03
CA VAL A 228 -2.01 6.85 -2.20
C VAL A 228 -0.92 6.79 -1.12
N ILE A 229 -1.27 6.38 0.09
CA ILE A 229 -0.30 6.18 1.17
C ILE A 229 -0.23 4.71 1.58
N ASP A 230 0.97 4.23 1.91
CA ASP A 230 1.21 2.90 2.47
C ASP A 230 1.98 3.04 3.80
N PRO A 231 1.43 2.56 4.94
CA PRO A 231 2.13 2.54 6.23
C PRO A 231 3.43 1.70 6.25
N GLY A 232 3.65 0.87 5.23
CA GLY A 232 4.86 0.11 4.99
C GLY A 232 5.09 -1.00 6.01
N ILE A 233 4.08 -1.87 6.22
CA ILE A 233 4.21 -3.02 7.12
C ILE A 233 5.51 -3.79 6.82
N GLY A 234 6.33 -4.13 7.81
CA GLY A 234 7.56 -4.89 7.59
C GLY A 234 8.72 -4.14 6.92
N PHE A 235 8.59 -2.84 6.63
CA PHE A 235 9.70 -1.99 6.17
C PHE A 235 10.20 -1.13 7.32
N GLY A 236 11.31 -1.54 7.94
CA GLY A 236 11.86 -0.88 9.12
C GLY A 236 11.00 -1.03 10.37
N LYS A 237 10.36 -2.19 10.57
CA LYS A 237 9.36 -2.38 11.63
C LYS A 237 9.42 -3.79 12.22
N THR A 238 9.48 -3.87 13.54
CA THR A 238 9.38 -5.13 14.30
C THR A 238 7.98 -5.75 14.16
N GLN A 239 7.82 -7.00 14.60
CA GLN A 239 6.49 -7.62 14.66
C GLN A 239 5.50 -6.80 15.51
N GLU A 240 5.94 -6.30 16.66
CA GLU A 240 5.10 -5.48 17.54
C GLU A 240 4.68 -4.18 16.86
N HIS A 241 5.61 -3.51 16.17
CA HIS A 241 5.32 -2.32 15.39
C HIS A 241 4.26 -2.57 14.31
N ASN A 242 4.41 -3.67 13.56
CA ASN A 242 3.45 -4.04 12.53
C ASN A 242 2.04 -4.28 13.10
N LEU A 243 1.95 -4.97 14.25
CA LEU A 243 0.67 -5.21 14.91
C LEU A 243 0.08 -3.92 15.50
N ALA A 244 0.90 -3.00 16.00
CA ALA A 244 0.43 -1.71 16.50
C ALA A 244 -0.21 -0.86 15.38
N ILE A 245 0.45 -0.80 14.20
CA ILE A 245 -0.10 -0.16 13.00
C ILE A 245 -1.40 -0.84 12.57
N LEU A 246 -1.38 -2.17 12.36
CA LEU A 246 -2.56 -2.90 11.91
C LEU A 246 -3.75 -2.69 12.84
N ARG A 247 -3.54 -2.78 14.16
CA ARG A 247 -4.61 -2.58 15.16
C ARG A 247 -5.33 -1.25 15.00
N ARG A 248 -4.67 -0.20 14.52
CA ARG A 248 -5.21 1.18 14.40
C ARG A 248 -5.14 1.78 13.01
N ILE A 249 -5.04 0.96 11.97
CA ILE A 249 -4.73 1.41 10.61
C ILE A 249 -5.74 2.41 10.03
N SER A 250 -7.00 2.41 10.49
CA SER A 250 -8.01 3.37 10.03
C SER A 250 -7.67 4.83 10.39
N VAL A 251 -6.71 5.07 11.29
CA VAL A 251 -6.22 6.43 11.62
C VAL A 251 -5.68 7.14 10.38
N TYR A 252 -5.04 6.42 9.46
CA TYR A 252 -4.42 7.01 8.27
C TYR A 252 -5.43 7.61 7.30
N HIS A 253 -6.73 7.30 7.39
CA HIS A 253 -7.75 8.02 6.64
C HIS A 253 -7.82 9.51 7.01
N GLY A 254 -7.36 9.90 8.20
CA GLY A 254 -7.25 11.30 8.62
C GLY A 254 -6.31 12.13 7.74
N LEU A 255 -5.43 11.49 6.96
CA LEU A 255 -4.56 12.14 5.98
C LEU A 255 -5.29 12.53 4.68
N GLY A 256 -6.53 12.09 4.49
CA GLY A 256 -7.34 12.44 3.32
C GLY A 256 -6.97 11.69 2.03
N CYS A 257 -5.97 10.81 2.06
CA CYS A 257 -5.53 10.00 0.92
C CYS A 257 -6.21 8.62 0.89
N ALA A 258 -6.16 7.95 -0.26
CA ALA A 258 -6.43 6.51 -0.34
C ALA A 258 -5.30 5.73 0.36
N VAL A 259 -5.62 4.59 0.97
CA VAL A 259 -4.66 3.78 1.72
C VAL A 259 -4.45 2.45 1.02
N LEU A 260 -3.19 2.09 0.85
CA LEU A 260 -2.73 0.79 0.37
C LEU A 260 -2.19 -0.04 1.54
N LEU A 261 -2.48 -1.34 1.53
CA LEU A 261 -1.93 -2.29 2.50
C LEU A 261 -1.28 -3.48 1.79
N GLY A 262 0.05 -3.58 1.93
CA GLY A 262 0.81 -4.77 1.56
C GLY A 262 1.16 -5.61 2.79
N VAL A 263 0.48 -6.74 3.01
CA VAL A 263 0.80 -7.71 4.09
C VAL A 263 1.19 -9.09 3.58
N SER A 264 1.01 -9.33 2.27
CA SER A 264 1.06 -10.65 1.68
C SER A 264 2.39 -11.37 1.95
N ARG A 265 2.27 -12.57 2.53
CA ARG A 265 3.36 -13.50 2.85
C ARG A 265 4.45 -12.92 3.78
N LYS A 266 4.20 -11.82 4.50
CA LYS A 266 5.20 -11.20 5.40
C LYS A 266 5.56 -12.10 6.59
N ARG A 267 6.78 -11.94 7.10
CA ARG A 267 7.39 -12.81 8.13
C ARG A 267 6.55 -12.96 9.40
N PHE A 268 5.91 -11.88 9.87
CA PHE A 268 5.09 -11.92 11.08
C PHE A 268 3.89 -12.87 10.96
N ILE A 269 3.34 -13.04 9.74
CA ILE A 269 2.25 -14.00 9.49
C ILE A 269 2.75 -15.43 9.73
N GLY A 270 3.96 -15.74 9.27
CA GLY A 270 4.59 -17.03 9.51
C GLY A 270 4.91 -17.27 10.98
N GLY A 271 5.45 -16.25 11.66
CA GLY A 271 5.81 -16.33 13.08
C GLY A 271 4.62 -16.53 14.02
N ILE A 272 3.51 -15.82 13.78
CA ILE A 272 2.30 -15.91 14.62
C ILE A 272 1.40 -17.07 14.17
N GLY A 273 1.22 -17.24 12.86
CA GLY A 273 0.31 -18.22 12.27
C GLY A 273 0.89 -19.61 12.08
N GLY A 274 2.17 -19.84 12.42
CA GLY A 274 2.81 -21.15 12.31
C GLY A 274 3.10 -21.61 10.88
N ALA A 275 3.36 -20.68 9.96
CA ALA A 275 3.61 -20.96 8.54
C ALA A 275 5.02 -20.51 8.11
N GLU A 276 6.00 -21.42 8.22
CA GLU A 276 7.41 -21.13 7.98
C GLU A 276 7.68 -20.66 6.54
N ARG A 277 7.17 -21.38 5.54
CA ARG A 277 7.41 -21.03 4.12
C ARG A 277 6.48 -19.90 3.69
N PRO A 278 6.96 -18.89 2.95
CA PRO A 278 6.12 -17.80 2.45
C PRO A 278 4.88 -18.25 1.68
N ALA A 279 4.99 -19.32 0.89
CA ALA A 279 3.89 -19.88 0.11
C ALA A 279 2.75 -20.45 0.97
N ASP A 280 3.03 -20.90 2.19
CA ASP A 280 2.00 -21.46 3.09
C ASP A 280 1.23 -20.37 3.86
N ARG A 281 1.61 -19.09 3.69
CA ARG A 281 1.05 -17.95 4.45
C ARG A 281 -0.23 -17.38 3.84
N VAL A 282 -0.83 -18.03 2.85
CA VAL A 282 -2.04 -17.53 2.16
C VAL A 282 -3.22 -17.37 3.13
N PRO A 283 -3.57 -18.35 3.98
CA PRO A 283 -4.70 -18.20 4.91
C PRO A 283 -4.51 -17.03 5.90
N GLY A 284 -3.29 -16.90 6.46
CA GLY A 284 -2.95 -15.80 7.36
C GLY A 284 -2.92 -14.45 6.65
N THR A 285 -2.48 -14.41 5.39
CA THR A 285 -2.54 -13.21 4.53
C THR A 285 -3.98 -12.78 4.31
N LEU A 286 -4.87 -13.73 3.98
CA LEU A 286 -6.28 -13.45 3.77
C LEU A 286 -6.93 -12.89 5.06
N ALA A 287 -6.65 -13.48 6.22
CA ALA A 287 -7.19 -13.00 7.50
C ALA A 287 -6.82 -11.53 7.79
N VAL A 288 -5.54 -11.17 7.60
CA VAL A 288 -5.08 -9.77 7.81
C VAL A 288 -5.61 -8.83 6.73
N THR A 289 -5.77 -9.32 5.50
CA THR A 289 -6.36 -8.55 4.40
C THR A 289 -7.82 -8.21 4.69
N LEU A 290 -8.63 -9.18 5.08
CA LEU A 290 -10.04 -8.97 5.45
C LEU A 290 -10.17 -8.05 6.67
N TYR A 291 -9.27 -8.16 7.64
CA TYR A 291 -9.20 -7.20 8.75
C TYR A 291 -8.96 -5.77 8.24
N GLY A 292 -7.99 -5.56 7.33
CA GLY A 292 -7.74 -4.26 6.72
C GLY A 292 -8.95 -3.72 5.95
N ILE A 293 -9.66 -4.59 5.21
CA ILE A 293 -10.90 -4.22 4.52
C ILE A 293 -11.97 -3.75 5.52
N ALA A 294 -12.15 -4.44 6.64
CA ALA A 294 -13.08 -4.03 7.69
C ALA A 294 -12.69 -2.68 8.35
N GLN A 295 -11.45 -2.21 8.15
CA GLN A 295 -10.98 -0.89 8.59
C GLN A 295 -11.10 0.20 7.51
N GLY A 296 -11.61 -0.13 6.31
CA GLY A 296 -11.85 0.84 5.22
C GLY A 296 -10.69 1.02 4.24
N ILE A 297 -9.67 0.17 4.31
CA ILE A 297 -8.50 0.24 3.43
C ILE A 297 -8.90 -0.10 1.98
N GLN A 298 -8.54 0.77 1.04
CA GLN A 298 -9.03 0.70 -0.34
C GLN A 298 -8.26 -0.28 -1.22
N ILE A 299 -6.94 -0.39 -1.06
CA ILE A 299 -6.08 -1.16 -1.97
C ILE A 299 -5.31 -2.23 -1.20
N HIS A 300 -5.39 -3.47 -1.66
CA HIS A 300 -4.70 -4.60 -1.05
C HIS A 300 -3.70 -5.21 -2.02
N ARG A 301 -2.41 -5.10 -1.68
CA ARG A 301 -1.30 -5.58 -2.49
C ARG A 301 -0.93 -7.02 -2.11
N VAL A 302 -1.16 -7.97 -3.03
CA VAL A 302 -1.10 -9.42 -2.75
C VAL A 302 -0.38 -10.23 -3.83
N HIS A 303 0.22 -11.35 -3.41
CA HIS A 303 0.75 -12.37 -4.34
C HIS A 303 -0.37 -13.31 -4.83
N ASP A 304 -1.25 -13.72 -3.90
CA ASP A 304 -2.27 -14.75 -4.10
C ASP A 304 -3.61 -14.12 -4.50
N VAL A 305 -3.71 -13.69 -5.77
CA VAL A 305 -4.86 -12.90 -6.27
C VAL A 305 -6.14 -13.73 -6.30
N ALA A 306 -6.09 -14.97 -6.79
CA ALA A 306 -7.27 -15.82 -6.91
C ALA A 306 -7.92 -16.11 -5.54
N GLU A 307 -7.11 -16.46 -4.55
CA GLU A 307 -7.52 -16.76 -3.18
C GLU A 307 -8.02 -15.49 -2.48
N THR A 308 -7.33 -14.36 -2.67
CA THR A 308 -7.78 -13.07 -2.12
C THR A 308 -9.13 -12.68 -2.72
N ARG A 309 -9.31 -12.83 -4.04
CA ARG A 309 -10.59 -12.54 -4.71
C ARG A 309 -11.70 -13.45 -4.24
N GLN A 310 -11.43 -14.75 -4.06
CA GLN A 310 -12.40 -15.70 -3.53
C GLN A 310 -12.84 -15.31 -2.11
N GLY A 311 -11.89 -15.04 -1.21
CA GLY A 311 -12.18 -14.62 0.15
C GLY A 311 -12.93 -13.28 0.21
N LEU A 312 -12.56 -12.33 -0.65
CA LEU A 312 -13.24 -11.05 -0.78
C LEU A 312 -14.68 -11.20 -1.28
N ALA A 313 -14.93 -12.08 -2.25
CA ALA A 313 -16.29 -12.34 -2.75
C ALA A 313 -17.20 -12.87 -1.62
N LEU A 314 -16.70 -13.82 -0.82
CA LEU A 314 -17.45 -14.35 0.34
C LEU A 314 -17.63 -13.29 1.43
N TRP A 315 -16.59 -12.52 1.74
CA TRP A 315 -16.67 -11.45 2.72
C TRP A 315 -17.73 -10.41 2.32
N ARG A 316 -17.71 -9.95 1.05
CA ARG A 316 -18.72 -8.99 0.55
C ARG A 316 -20.13 -9.55 0.68
N ALA A 317 -20.35 -10.80 0.28
CA ALA A 317 -21.67 -11.43 0.34
C ALA A 317 -22.30 -11.49 1.75
N VAL A 318 -21.49 -11.34 2.82
CA VAL A 318 -21.98 -11.36 4.20
C VAL A 318 -21.89 -10.00 4.90
N THR A 319 -21.17 -9.00 4.35
CA THR A 319 -20.96 -7.69 4.99
C THR A 319 -21.47 -6.48 4.22
N ILE A 320 -21.76 -6.60 2.92
CA ILE A 320 -22.23 -5.52 2.03
C ILE A 320 -23.43 -6.00 1.22
#